data_AF-A0A7X4RUG8-F1
#
_entry.id   AF-A0A7X4RUG8-F1
#
_cell.length_a   1.000
_cell.length_b   1.000
_cell.length_c   1.000
_cell.angle_alpha   90.00
_cell.angle_beta   90.00
_cell.angle_gamma   90.00
#
_symmetry.space_group_name_H-M   'P 1'
#
loop_
_entity.id
_entity.type
_entity.pdbx_description
1 polymer ?
#
loop_
_entity_poly.entity_id
_entity_poly.type
_entity_poly.pdbx_seq_one_letter_code
_entity_poly.pdbx_strand_id
1 'polypeptide(L)'
;MKYHEMTKNYIFRELECQLSVEETAKLCFKTVRTVKEWDTGKSIPPECKRLMRLTAKRELHHDERWEEFELRGGRLKLPTGQLVSPQQIITGIALLEIQSINEIRVNSKLLKYARALASIMVTRK
;
A
#
# COMPACT_ATOMS: atom_id res chain seq x y z
N MET A 1 0.77 -15.45 -33.17
CA MET A 1 0.87 -14.99 -31.77
C MET A 1 1.55 -16.08 -30.97
N LYS A 2 2.73 -15.82 -30.35
CA LYS A 2 3.39 -16.83 -29.50
C LYS A 2 2.59 -16.93 -28.21
N TYR A 3 1.78 -17.98 -28.09
CA TYR A 3 1.18 -18.35 -26.82
C TYR A 3 2.33 -18.70 -25.87
N HIS A 4 2.69 -17.80 -24.96
CA HIS A 4 3.44 -18.22 -23.79
C HIS A 4 2.53 -19.19 -23.06
N GLU A 5 3.01 -20.40 -22.80
CA GLU A 5 2.35 -21.30 -21.86
C GLU A 5 2.21 -20.51 -20.55
N MET A 6 0.96 -20.17 -20.20
CA MET A 6 0.64 -19.35 -19.03
C MET A 6 0.76 -20.22 -17.78
N THR A 7 1.99 -20.58 -17.44
CA THR A 7 2.31 -21.39 -16.28
C THR A 7 2.04 -20.59 -15.01
N LYS A 8 1.64 -21.28 -13.93
CA LYS A 8 1.31 -20.64 -12.64
C LYS A 8 2.42 -19.69 -12.14
N ASN A 9 3.67 -20.02 -12.41
CA ASN A 9 4.83 -19.20 -12.03
C ASN A 9 4.97 -17.92 -12.85
N TYR A 10 4.70 -17.97 -14.17
CA TYR A 10 4.68 -16.78 -15.01
C TYR A 10 3.59 -15.81 -14.55
N ILE A 11 2.38 -16.32 -14.27
CA ILE A 11 1.28 -15.55 -13.70
C ILE A 11 1.69 -14.94 -12.36
N PHE A 12 2.30 -15.73 -11.48
CA PHE A 12 2.76 -15.27 -10.17
C PHE A 12 3.81 -14.15 -10.27
N ARG A 13 4.79 -14.24 -11.17
CA ARG A 13 5.86 -13.24 -11.29
C ARG A 13 5.36 -11.97 -11.98
N GLU A 14 4.75 -12.11 -13.15
CA GLU A 14 4.39 -10.99 -14.03
C GLU A 14 3.07 -10.32 -13.62
N LEU A 15 2.04 -11.11 -13.32
CA LEU A 15 0.69 -10.57 -13.05
C LEU A 15 0.45 -10.33 -11.57
N GLU A 16 0.91 -11.24 -10.70
CA GLU A 16 0.76 -11.05 -9.26
C GLU A 16 1.86 -10.13 -8.70
N CYS A 17 3.13 -10.47 -8.88
CA CYS A 17 4.22 -9.70 -8.28
C CYS A 17 4.63 -8.47 -9.11
N GLN A 18 4.21 -8.37 -10.38
CA GLN A 18 4.57 -7.27 -11.29
C GLN A 18 6.08 -7.04 -11.39
N LEU A 19 6.85 -8.13 -11.37
CA LEU A 19 8.31 -8.10 -11.48
C LEU A 19 8.72 -8.61 -12.85
N SER A 20 9.63 -7.92 -13.52
CA SER A 20 10.28 -8.44 -14.72
C SER A 20 11.22 -9.62 -14.41
N VAL A 21 11.62 -10.38 -15.44
CA VAL A 21 12.58 -11.49 -15.29
C VAL A 21 13.92 -11.00 -14.72
N GLU A 22 14.36 -9.81 -15.11
CA GLU A 22 15.63 -9.22 -14.70
C GLU A 22 15.60 -8.71 -13.26
N GLU A 23 14.51 -8.04 -12.86
CA GLU A 23 14.29 -7.63 -11.47
C GLU A 23 14.21 -8.84 -10.55
N THR A 24 13.49 -9.88 -10.98
CA THR A 24 13.37 -11.13 -10.23
C THR A 24 14.72 -11.84 -10.08
N ALA A 25 15.54 -11.85 -11.13
CA ALA A 25 16.88 -12.43 -11.10
C ALA A 25 17.80 -11.70 -10.11
N LYS A 26 17.78 -10.36 -10.12
CA LYS A 26 18.51 -9.52 -9.16
C LYS A 26 18.02 -9.76 -7.73
N LEU A 27 16.70 -9.75 -7.53
CA LEU A 27 16.07 -9.91 -6.22
C LEU A 27 16.39 -11.26 -5.57
N CYS A 28 16.34 -12.33 -6.35
CA CYS A 28 16.56 -13.69 -5.87
C CYS A 28 18.01 -14.15 -5.93
N PHE A 29 18.94 -13.27 -6.33
CA PHE A 29 20.36 -13.60 -6.57
C PHE A 29 20.52 -14.83 -7.49
N LYS A 30 19.73 -14.91 -8.56
CA LYS A 30 19.75 -15.99 -9.57
C LYS A 30 20.01 -15.45 -10.96
N THR A 31 20.30 -16.34 -11.90
CA THR A 31 20.46 -15.96 -13.31
C THR A 31 19.11 -15.76 -13.98
N VAL A 32 19.06 -14.90 -15.00
CA VAL A 32 17.89 -14.68 -15.86
C VAL A 32 17.39 -16.01 -16.46
N ARG A 33 18.30 -16.93 -16.79
CA ARG A 33 17.96 -18.27 -17.29
C ARG A 33 17.16 -19.07 -16.26
N THR A 34 17.60 -19.07 -15.00
CA THR A 34 16.90 -19.76 -13.90
C THR A 34 15.47 -19.22 -13.72
N VAL A 35 15.28 -17.91 -13.82
CA VAL A 35 13.95 -17.29 -13.72
C VAL A 35 13.06 -17.67 -14.91
N LYS A 36 13.60 -17.67 -16.14
CA LYS A 36 12.86 -18.17 -17.31
C LYS A 36 12.44 -19.63 -17.17
N GLU A 37 13.30 -20.46 -16.59
CA GLU A 37 12.97 -21.86 -16.32
C GLU A 37 11.86 -22.01 -15.28
N TRP A 38 11.80 -21.12 -14.27
CA TRP A 38 10.67 -21.06 -13.35
C TRP A 38 9.38 -20.68 -14.06
N ASP A 39 9.44 -19.70 -14.96
CA ASP A 39 8.29 -19.29 -15.76
C ASP A 39 7.78 -20.43 -16.64
N THR A 40 8.64 -21.33 -17.13
CA THR A 40 8.24 -22.56 -17.84
C THR A 40 7.68 -23.68 -16.95
N GLY A 41 7.58 -23.46 -15.64
CA GLY A 41 6.92 -24.38 -14.70
C GLY A 41 7.83 -25.07 -13.68
N LYS A 42 9.15 -24.83 -13.69
CA LYS A 42 10.03 -25.34 -12.61
C LYS A 42 9.69 -24.70 -11.28
N SER A 43 9.87 -25.42 -10.17
CA SER A 43 9.58 -24.90 -8.83
C SER A 43 10.43 -23.66 -8.50
N ILE A 44 9.78 -22.61 -8.02
CA ILE A 44 10.44 -21.44 -7.44
C ILE A 44 10.77 -21.77 -5.97
N PRO A 45 12.02 -21.58 -5.50
CA PRO A 45 12.37 -21.74 -4.09
C PRO A 45 11.47 -20.89 -3.18
N PRO A 46 11.08 -21.40 -2.00
CA PRO A 46 10.15 -20.68 -1.11
C PRO A 46 10.70 -19.32 -0.67
N GLU A 47 12.01 -19.19 -0.49
CA GLU A 47 12.68 -17.93 -0.13
C GLU A 47 12.53 -16.90 -1.25
N CYS A 48 12.70 -17.33 -2.50
CA CYS A 48 12.55 -16.48 -3.68
C CYS A 48 11.09 -16.03 -3.85
N LYS A 49 10.14 -16.94 -3.63
CA LYS A 49 8.70 -16.62 -3.63
C LYS A 49 8.34 -15.58 -2.57
N ARG A 50 8.90 -15.70 -1.37
CA ARG A 50 8.70 -14.73 -0.28
C ARG A 50 9.28 -13.36 -0.62
N LEU A 51 10.52 -13.31 -1.12
CA LEU A 51 11.14 -12.06 -1.57
C LEU A 51 10.29 -11.35 -2.63
N MET A 52 9.79 -12.09 -3.64
CA MET A 52 8.92 -11.51 -4.68
C MET A 52 7.64 -10.88 -4.08
N ARG A 53 7.00 -11.53 -3.10
CA ARG A 53 5.81 -10.99 -2.43
C ARG A 53 6.11 -9.76 -1.57
N LEU A 54 7.23 -9.77 -0.85
CA LEU A 54 7.70 -8.63 -0.07
C LEU A 54 7.95 -7.41 -0.96
N THR A 55 8.67 -7.60 -2.06
CA THR A 55 8.95 -6.52 -3.02
C THR A 55 7.68 -6.02 -3.70
N ALA A 56 6.72 -6.91 -3.98
CA ALA A 56 5.40 -6.55 -4.48
C ALA A 56 4.50 -5.87 -3.43
N LYS A 57 5.00 -5.61 -2.21
CA LYS A 57 4.26 -5.02 -1.08
C LYS A 57 2.98 -5.78 -0.73
N ARG A 58 2.98 -7.11 -0.97
CA ARG A 58 1.84 -8.00 -0.68
C ARG A 58 1.95 -8.70 0.67
N GLU A 59 3.08 -8.60 1.35
CA GLU A 59 3.28 -9.09 2.71
C GLU A 59 3.29 -7.92 3.70
N LEU A 60 2.63 -8.12 4.83
CA LEU A 60 2.66 -7.22 5.99
C LEU A 60 3.82 -7.59 6.91
N HIS A 61 4.15 -6.71 7.85
CA HIS A 61 5.25 -6.95 8.80
C HIS A 61 4.94 -8.17 9.69
N HIS A 62 5.96 -8.92 10.11
CA HIS A 62 5.82 -10.14 10.93
C HIS A 62 5.63 -9.88 12.44
N ASP A 63 5.27 -8.66 12.82
CA ASP A 63 5.09 -8.32 14.24
C ASP A 63 3.69 -8.71 14.70
N GLU A 64 3.49 -9.04 15.97
CA GLU A 64 2.22 -9.51 16.56
C GLU A 64 1.09 -8.50 16.30
N ARG A 65 1.42 -7.21 16.25
CA ARG A 65 0.47 -6.13 15.91
C ARG A 65 -0.16 -6.25 14.51
N TRP A 66 0.43 -7.05 13.63
CA TRP A 66 -0.02 -7.28 12.25
C TRP A 66 -0.56 -8.70 12.00
N GLU A 67 -0.58 -9.58 13.01
CA GLU A 67 -0.83 -11.02 12.85
C GLU A 67 -2.18 -11.37 12.19
N GLU A 68 -3.23 -10.60 12.50
CA GLU A 68 -4.57 -10.81 11.93
C GLU A 68 -4.89 -9.89 10.74
N PHE A 69 -3.91 -9.08 10.32
CA PHE A 69 -4.05 -8.24 9.13
C PHE A 69 -3.64 -9.03 7.88
N GLU A 70 -4.38 -8.84 6.79
CA GLU A 70 -4.13 -9.55 5.53
C GLU A 70 -4.37 -8.63 4.33
N LEU A 71 -3.50 -8.67 3.33
CA LEU A 71 -3.75 -8.01 2.05
C LEU A 71 -4.54 -8.95 1.13
N ARG A 72 -5.82 -8.64 0.88
CA ARG A 72 -6.70 -9.47 0.05
C ARG A 72 -7.33 -8.63 -1.06
N GLY A 73 -7.00 -8.96 -2.32
CA GLY A 73 -7.61 -8.34 -3.49
C GLY A 73 -7.44 -6.80 -3.55
N GLY A 74 -6.28 -6.29 -3.12
CA GLY A 74 -6.01 -4.84 -3.07
C GLY A 74 -6.68 -4.11 -1.90
N ARG A 75 -7.26 -4.83 -0.93
CA ARG A 75 -7.83 -4.29 0.31
C ARG A 75 -7.09 -4.83 1.52
N LEU A 76 -7.09 -4.07 2.62
CA LEU A 76 -6.57 -4.51 3.91
C LEU A 76 -7.70 -5.16 4.71
N LYS A 77 -7.56 -6.43 5.03
CA LYS A 77 -8.40 -7.14 5.98
C LYS A 77 -7.95 -6.78 7.40
N LEU A 78 -8.88 -6.35 8.23
CA LEU A 78 -8.67 -6.07 9.64
C LEU A 78 -8.83 -7.34 10.50
N PRO A 79 -8.36 -7.32 11.77
CA PRO A 79 -8.67 -8.34 12.79
C PRO A 79 -10.14 -8.74 12.88
N THR A 80 -11.04 -7.76 12.67
CA THR A 80 -12.49 -7.96 12.67
C THR A 80 -13.01 -8.75 11.45
N GLY A 81 -12.13 -9.09 10.50
CA GLY A 81 -12.47 -9.69 9.22
C GLY A 81 -12.96 -8.69 8.16
N GLN A 82 -13.13 -7.41 8.52
CA GLN A 82 -13.58 -6.38 7.60
C GLN A 82 -12.51 -6.04 6.56
N LEU A 83 -12.93 -5.88 5.30
CA LEU A 83 -12.07 -5.43 4.21
C LEU A 83 -12.18 -3.91 4.03
N VAL A 84 -11.04 -3.23 4.15
CA VAL A 84 -10.94 -1.77 4.08
C VAL A 84 -10.18 -1.38 2.82
N SER A 85 -10.76 -0.46 2.04
CA SER A 85 -10.10 0.10 0.87
C SER A 85 -9.03 1.12 1.26
N PRO A 86 -8.04 1.41 0.40
CA PRO A 86 -7.05 2.46 0.66
C PRO A 86 -7.69 3.80 1.03
N GLN A 87 -8.79 4.17 0.38
CA GLN A 87 -9.49 5.43 0.68
C GLN A 87 -10.09 5.44 2.08
N GLN A 88 -10.67 4.32 2.54
CA GLN A 88 -11.21 4.22 3.89
C GLN A 88 -10.11 4.31 4.95
N ILE A 89 -8.91 3.78 4.67
CA ILE A 89 -7.73 3.95 5.56
C ILE A 89 -7.38 5.43 5.67
N ILE A 90 -7.27 6.13 4.53
CA ILE A 90 -6.97 7.57 4.50
C ILE A 90 -8.02 8.37 5.27
N THR A 91 -9.31 8.07 5.05
CA THR A 91 -10.40 8.72 5.78
C THR A 91 -10.29 8.47 7.29
N GLY A 92 -9.98 7.25 7.72
CA GLY A 92 -9.76 6.93 9.13
C GLY A 92 -8.64 7.75 9.75
N ILE A 93 -7.50 7.87 9.05
CA ILE A 93 -6.37 8.71 9.49
C ILE A 93 -6.80 10.18 9.58
N ALA A 94 -7.45 10.70 8.54
CA ALA A 94 -7.94 12.08 8.54
C ALA A 94 -8.90 12.35 9.70
N LEU A 95 -9.83 11.44 10.00
CA LEU A 95 -10.75 11.56 11.13
C LEU A 95 -10.03 11.56 12.48
N LEU A 96 -8.95 10.79 12.62
CA LEU A 96 -8.11 10.78 13.83
C LEU A 96 -7.29 12.07 13.97
N GLU A 97 -6.98 12.74 12.86
CA GLU A 97 -6.22 14.00 12.83
C GLU A 97 -7.10 15.25 13.00
N ILE A 98 -8.40 15.16 12.68
CA ILE A 98 -9.38 16.24 12.88
C ILE A 98 -9.43 16.62 14.36
N GLN A 99 -9.51 17.92 14.65
CA GLN A 99 -9.43 18.51 15.99
C GLN A 99 -8.09 18.30 16.70
N SER A 100 -7.01 18.02 15.95
CA SER A 100 -5.67 18.14 16.52
C SER A 100 -5.49 19.51 17.20
N ILE A 101 -4.70 19.56 18.28
CA ILE A 101 -4.44 20.79 19.05
C ILE A 101 -3.99 21.95 18.14
N ASN A 102 -3.26 21.63 17.07
CA ASN A 102 -2.83 22.59 16.07
C ASN A 102 -4.00 23.18 15.28
N GLU A 103 -4.95 22.35 14.85
CA GLU A 103 -6.14 22.79 14.14
C GLU A 103 -7.01 23.71 15.01
N ILE A 104 -7.22 23.35 16.28
CA ILE A 104 -7.96 24.19 17.25
C ILE A 104 -7.28 25.56 17.41
N ARG A 105 -5.95 25.59 17.55
CA ARG A 105 -5.17 26.83 17.68
C ARG A 105 -5.26 27.70 16.43
N VAL A 106 -5.15 27.10 15.25
CA VAL A 106 -5.25 27.81 13.97
C VAL A 106 -6.65 28.37 13.78
N ASN A 107 -7.70 27.58 14.01
CA ASN A 107 -9.09 28.01 13.92
C ASN A 107 -9.40 29.14 14.92
N SER A 108 -8.86 29.06 16.13
CA SER A 108 -9.00 30.13 17.13
C SER A 108 -8.40 31.46 16.65
N LYS A 109 -7.21 31.41 16.01
CA LYS A 109 -6.58 32.61 15.42
C LYS A 109 -7.37 33.14 14.23
N LEU A 110 -7.81 32.26 13.32
CA LEU A 110 -8.64 32.61 12.17
C LEU A 110 -9.93 33.32 12.59
N LEU A 111 -10.64 32.78 13.59
CA LEU A 111 -11.83 33.40 14.15
C LEU A 111 -11.53 34.77 14.78
N LYS A 112 -10.39 34.90 15.49
CA LYS A 112 -9.97 36.20 16.05
C LYS A 112 -9.73 37.23 14.96
N TYR A 113 -9.03 36.86 13.88
CA TYR A 113 -8.77 37.75 12.75
C TYR A 113 -10.06 38.11 12.00
N ALA A 114 -10.93 37.13 11.74
CA ALA A 114 -12.22 37.35 11.09
C ALA A 114 -13.09 38.34 11.88
N ARG A 115 -13.15 38.21 13.21
CA ARG A 115 -13.88 39.15 14.09
C ARG A 115 -13.30 40.57 14.04
N ALA A 116 -11.98 40.70 14.08
CA ALA A 116 -11.32 42.01 13.98
C ALA A 116 -11.56 42.69 12.63
N LEU A 117 -11.50 41.91 11.54
CA LEU A 117 -11.83 42.41 10.20
C LEU A 117 -13.30 42.85 10.13
N ALA A 118 -14.22 42.04 10.65
CA ALA A 118 -15.64 42.38 10.70
C ALA A 118 -15.88 43.68 11.49
N SER A 119 -15.23 43.88 12.64
CA SER A 119 -15.37 45.13 13.41
C SER A 119 -14.85 46.34 12.65
N ILE A 120 -13.75 46.21 11.91
CA ILE A 120 -13.21 47.28 11.08
C ILE A 120 -14.16 47.60 9.91
N MET A 121 -14.77 46.57 9.31
CA MET A 121 -15.72 46.75 8.21
C MET A 121 -17.04 47.39 8.66
N VAL A 122 -17.52 47.07 9.87
CA VAL A 122 -18.74 47.66 10.44
C VAL A 122 -18.53 49.13 10.84
N THR A 123 -17.35 49.50 11.35
CA THR A 123 -17.03 50.88 11.74
C THR A 123 -16.73 51.83 10.58
N ARG A 124 -16.60 51.32 9.34
CA ARG A 124 -16.42 52.11 8.12
C ARG A 124 -17.74 52.47 7.41
N LYS A 125 -18.89 52.06 7.94
CA LYS A 125 -20.23 52.50 7.50
C LYS A 125 -20.71 53.63 8.39
#